data_AF-A0A943BAF1-F1
#
_entry.id   AF-A0A943BAF1-F1
#
_cell.length_a   1.000
_cell.length_b   1.000
_cell.length_c   1.000
_cell.angle_alpha   90.00
_cell.angle_beta   90.00
_cell.angle_gamma   90.00
#
_symmetry.space_group_name_H-M   'P 1'
#
loop_
_entity.id
_entity.type
_entity.pdbx_description
1 polymer ?
#
loop_
_entity_poly.entity_id
_entity_poly.type
_entity_poly.pdbx_seq_one_letter_code
_entity_poly.pdbx_strand_id
1 'polypeptide(L)'
;MKELLEQLKKLVIHKEYRKIKKLLEEADKYIKGKLFEEFLAMLFEGNGFIATIKGGAFDGGADILLSYPDNPNKIVWIVQAKNYINPLNNSDIIAELKKFEEKASEEYKCRQFMIISKNDTNGKGMV
;
A
#
# COMPACT_ATOMS: atom_id res chain seq x y z
N MET A 1 -8.43 11.59 -10.47
CA MET A 1 -7.49 11.17 -9.39
C MET A 1 -7.48 12.18 -8.24
N LYS A 2 -7.07 13.43 -8.45
CA LYS A 2 -6.99 14.46 -7.39
C LYS A 2 -8.30 14.62 -6.59
N GLU A 3 -9.45 14.71 -7.27
CA GLU A 3 -10.75 14.83 -6.61
C GLU A 3 -11.11 13.63 -5.72
N LEU A 4 -10.77 12.41 -6.17
CA LEU A 4 -11.00 11.19 -5.39
C LEU A 4 -10.13 11.16 -4.12
N LEU A 5 -8.87 11.60 -4.22
CA LEU A 5 -7.97 11.69 -3.06
C LEU A 5 -8.44 12.75 -2.06
N GLU A 6 -8.91 13.91 -2.52
CA GLU A 6 -9.51 14.91 -1.63
C GLU A 6 -10.79 14.41 -0.96
N GLN A 7 -11.62 13.65 -1.68
CA GLN A 7 -12.78 13.00 -1.11
C GLN A 7 -12.37 11.98 -0.03
N LEU A 8 -11.40 11.12 -0.32
CA LEU A 8 -10.86 10.15 0.65
C LEU A 8 -10.30 10.84 1.88
N LYS A 9 -9.54 11.92 1.72
CA LYS A 9 -8.99 12.73 2.83
C LYS A 9 -10.09 13.27 3.73
N LYS A 10 -11.16 13.83 3.16
CA LYS A 10 -12.34 14.28 3.93
C LYS A 10 -12.97 13.13 4.69
N LEU A 11 -13.14 11.97 4.05
CA LEU A 11 -13.73 10.80 4.71
C LEU A 11 -12.86 10.27 5.85
N VAL A 12 -11.53 10.29 5.72
CA VAL A 12 -10.59 9.91 6.79
C VAL A 12 -10.74 10.83 7.99
N ILE A 13 -10.76 12.16 7.78
CA ILE A 13 -10.92 13.15 8.85
C ILE A 13 -12.22 12.93 9.62
N HIS A 14 -13.31 12.60 8.91
CA HIS A 14 -14.62 12.34 9.51
C HIS A 14 -14.83 10.89 9.97
N LYS A 15 -13.80 10.03 9.87
CA LYS A 15 -13.84 8.61 10.27
C LYS A 15 -14.95 7.81 9.57
N GLU A 16 -15.21 8.13 8.30
CA GLU A 16 -16.27 7.53 7.47
C GLU A 16 -15.80 6.23 6.80
N TYR A 17 -15.35 5.25 7.60
CA TYR A 17 -14.65 4.05 7.14
C TYR A 17 -15.43 3.23 6.10
N ARG A 18 -16.76 3.13 6.26
CA ARG A 18 -17.63 2.41 5.31
C ARG A 18 -17.61 3.06 3.93
N LYS A 19 -17.62 4.40 3.88
CA LYS A 19 -17.58 5.16 2.63
C LYS A 19 -16.21 5.08 1.96
N ILE A 20 -15.13 5.11 2.75
CA ILE A 20 -13.76 4.90 2.26
C ILE A 20 -13.66 3.53 1.58
N LYS A 21 -14.08 2.46 2.28
CA LYS A 21 -14.05 1.10 1.74
C LYS A 21 -14.83 1.00 0.43
N LYS A 22 -16.06 1.54 0.40
CA LYS A 22 -16.90 1.55 -0.81
C LYS A 22 -16.23 2.27 -1.98
N LEU A 23 -15.66 3.45 -1.75
CA LEU A 23 -15.00 4.24 -2.78
C LEU A 23 -13.79 3.49 -3.38
N LEU A 24 -12.96 2.87 -2.53
CA LEU A 24 -11.81 2.07 -2.97
C LEU A 24 -12.22 0.78 -3.70
N GLU A 25 -13.40 0.23 -3.41
CA GLU A 25 -13.93 -0.96 -4.07
C GLU A 25 -14.49 -0.68 -5.45
N GLU A 26 -15.29 0.38 -5.57
CA GLU A 26 -16.02 0.76 -6.78
C GLU A 26 -15.16 1.56 -7.77
N ALA A 27 -13.94 1.94 -7.38
CA ALA A 27 -12.98 2.58 -8.27
C ALA A 27 -12.73 1.76 -9.54
N ASP A 28 -12.63 2.47 -10.67
CA ASP A 28 -12.38 1.86 -11.97
C ASP A 28 -11.09 1.03 -11.96
N LYS A 29 -11.14 -0.17 -12.56
CA LYS A 29 -10.05 -1.16 -12.52
C LYS A 29 -8.70 -0.63 -13.05
N TYR A 30 -8.71 0.36 -13.94
CA TYR A 30 -7.49 0.94 -14.53
C TYR A 30 -6.81 1.94 -13.58
N ILE A 31 -7.54 2.50 -12.61
CA ILE A 31 -7.01 3.47 -11.64
C ILE A 31 -6.97 2.92 -10.20
N LYS A 32 -7.62 1.80 -9.95
CA LYS A 32 -7.87 1.24 -8.62
C LYS A 32 -6.60 0.90 -7.83
N GLY A 33 -5.57 0.37 -8.48
CA GLY A 33 -4.27 0.09 -7.86
C GLY A 33 -3.59 1.38 -7.41
N LYS A 34 -3.36 2.29 -8.37
CA LYS A 34 -2.77 3.61 -8.09
C LYS A 34 -3.55 4.42 -7.05
N LEU A 35 -4.88 4.41 -7.10
CA LEU A 35 -5.70 5.11 -6.09
C LEU A 35 -5.46 4.54 -4.69
N PHE A 36 -5.26 3.23 -4.56
CA PHE A 36 -4.99 2.59 -3.29
C PHE A 36 -3.58 2.91 -2.77
N GLU A 37 -2.58 2.91 -3.65
CA GLU A 37 -1.20 3.32 -3.31
C GLU A 37 -1.16 4.76 -2.78
N GLU A 38 -1.79 5.70 -3.50
CA GLU A 38 -1.88 7.12 -3.13
C GLU A 38 -2.66 7.31 -1.81
N PHE A 39 -3.72 6.53 -1.61
CA PHE A 39 -4.47 6.55 -0.35
C PHE A 39 -3.61 6.08 0.83
N LEU A 40 -2.86 4.98 0.68
CA LEU A 40 -1.97 4.47 1.71
C LEU A 40 -0.81 5.44 1.99
N ALA A 41 -0.21 6.02 0.95
CA ALA A 41 0.83 7.03 1.09
C ALA A 41 0.34 8.22 1.93
N MET A 42 -0.86 8.74 1.63
CA MET A 42 -1.49 9.81 2.43
C MET A 42 -1.67 9.41 3.91
N LEU A 43 -2.06 8.16 4.18
CA LEU A 43 -2.18 7.68 5.57
C LEU A 43 -0.83 7.60 6.28
N PHE A 44 0.21 7.08 5.62
CA PHE A 44 1.55 6.99 6.19
C PHE A 44 2.15 8.37 6.47
N GLU A 45 1.97 9.32 5.55
CA GLU A 45 2.37 10.72 5.74
C GLU A 45 1.65 11.35 6.93
N GLY A 46 0.33 11.11 7.05
CA GLY A 46 -0.43 11.54 8.22
C GLY A 46 0.03 10.92 9.54
N ASN A 47 0.75 9.79 9.49
CA ASN A 47 1.36 9.11 10.63
C ASN A 47 2.86 9.41 10.79
N GLY A 48 3.39 10.42 10.09
CA GLY A 48 4.75 10.93 10.31
C GLY A 48 5.85 10.25 9.50
N PHE A 49 5.51 9.44 8.50
CA PHE A 49 6.46 8.92 7.53
C PHE A 49 6.63 9.86 6.33
N ILE A 50 7.73 9.72 5.61
CA ILE A 50 7.83 10.11 4.21
C ILE A 50 7.46 8.89 3.39
N ALA A 51 6.44 8.99 2.54
CA ALA A 51 5.98 7.89 1.69
C ALA A 51 6.35 8.16 0.22
N THR A 52 7.18 7.30 -0.37
CA THR A 52 7.56 7.40 -1.78
C THR A 52 6.87 6.31 -2.58
N ILE A 53 5.89 6.69 -3.40
CA ILE A 53 5.22 5.77 -4.33
C ILE A 53 6.19 5.45 -5.47
N LYS A 54 6.46 4.16 -5.66
CA LYS A 54 7.27 3.63 -6.78
C LYS A 54 6.40 3.14 -7.93
N GLY A 55 5.29 2.47 -7.59
CA GLY A 55 4.21 1.95 -8.44
C GLY A 55 4.56 1.65 -9.91
N GLY A 56 4.49 0.37 -10.32
CA GLY A 56 4.54 0.01 -11.74
C GLY A 56 4.78 -1.48 -12.00
N ALA A 57 4.71 -1.90 -13.27
CA ALA A 57 4.83 -3.32 -13.66
C ALA A 57 6.20 -3.98 -13.35
N PHE A 58 7.17 -3.24 -12.80
CA PHE A 58 8.57 -3.67 -12.62
C PHE A 58 9.18 -3.26 -11.27
N ASP A 59 8.38 -2.88 -10.27
CA ASP A 59 8.89 -2.37 -8.97
C ASP A 59 9.49 -3.44 -8.05
N GLY A 60 9.54 -4.71 -8.48
CA GLY A 60 10.12 -5.79 -7.68
C GLY A 60 9.33 -6.10 -6.40
N GLY A 61 8.05 -5.75 -6.33
CA GLY A 61 7.23 -5.97 -5.14
C GLY A 61 7.30 -4.83 -4.11
N ALA A 62 7.59 -3.61 -4.56
CA ALA A 62 7.72 -2.43 -3.71
C ALA A 62 6.85 -1.28 -4.24
N ASP A 63 5.57 -1.25 -3.88
CA ASP A 63 4.66 -0.18 -4.33
C ASP A 63 4.97 1.16 -3.62
N ILE A 64 5.26 1.12 -2.32
CA ILE A 64 5.55 2.29 -1.48
C ILE A 64 6.79 2.04 -0.62
N LEU A 65 7.70 3.01 -0.56
CA LEU A 65 8.83 3.01 0.36
C LEU A 65 8.59 4.03 1.47
N LEU A 66 8.82 3.63 2.72
CA LEU A 66 8.70 4.54 3.87
C LEU A 66 10.07 4.87 4.43
N SER A 67 10.30 6.14 4.75
CA SER A 67 11.42 6.63 5.54
C SER A 67 10.93 7.56 6.65
N TYR A 68 11.79 7.79 7.65
CA TYR A 68 11.50 8.79 8.69
C TYR A 68 12.00 10.18 8.27
N PRO A 69 11.34 11.27 8.71
CA PRO A 69 11.77 12.62 8.38
C PRO A 69 13.18 13.00 8.87
N ASP A 70 13.65 12.40 9.97
CA ASP A 70 14.98 12.62 10.54
C ASP A 70 16.09 11.89 9.76
N ASN A 71 15.73 10.87 8.99
CA ASN A 71 16.64 10.14 8.10
C ASN A 71 15.94 9.73 6.79
N PRO A 72 15.64 10.70 5.90
CA PRO A 72 14.80 10.49 4.72
C PRO A 72 15.41 9.52 3.70
N ASN A 73 16.72 9.33 3.73
CA ASN A 73 17.46 8.47 2.79
C ASN A 73 17.49 7.00 3.21
N LYS A 74 17.05 6.67 4.44
CA LYS A 74 17.01 5.29 4.93
C LYS A 74 15.59 4.76 4.83
N ILE A 75 15.39 3.78 3.95
CA ILE A 75 14.12 3.07 3.86
C ILE A 75 13.96 2.16 5.09
N VAL A 76 12.84 2.33 5.80
CA VAL A 76 12.51 1.59 7.01
C VAL A 76 11.40 0.57 6.82
N TRP A 77 10.58 0.73 5.78
CA TRP A 77 9.58 -0.25 5.33
C TRP A 77 9.44 -0.24 3.82
N ILE A 78 9.26 -1.43 3.26
CA ILE A 78 8.79 -1.65 1.89
C ILE A 78 7.35 -2.15 1.98
N VAL A 79 6.43 -1.50 1.27
CA VAL A 79 4.99 -1.81 1.32
C VAL A 79 4.51 -2.25 -0.05
N GLN A 80 3.85 -3.40 -0.11
CA GLN A 80 3.07 -3.87 -1.26
C GLN A 80 1.58 -3.65 -0.99
N ALA A 81 0.93 -2.87 -1.86
CA ALA A 81 -0.47 -2.53 -1.84
C ALA A 81 -1.27 -3.42 -2.82
N LYS A 82 -2.22 -4.22 -2.29
CA LYS A 82 -3.10 -5.08 -3.09
C LYS A 82 -4.56 -4.67 -2.94
N ASN A 83 -5.11 -4.06 -3.98
CA ASN A 83 -6.55 -3.75 -4.06
C ASN A 83 -7.29 -4.70 -5.01
N TYR A 84 -7.30 -5.99 -4.69
CA TYR A 84 -8.00 -7.01 -5.47
C TYR A 84 -9.41 -7.27 -4.95
N ILE A 85 -10.30 -7.70 -5.85
CA ILE A 85 -11.68 -8.10 -5.52
C ILE A 85 -11.68 -9.38 -4.69
N ASN A 86 -10.75 -10.30 -4.99
CA ASN A 86 -10.61 -11.56 -4.27
C ASN A 86 -9.65 -11.41 -3.09
N PRO A 87 -9.84 -12.18 -1.99
CA PRO A 87 -8.83 -12.38 -0.98
C PRO A 87 -7.49 -12.82 -1.57
N LEU A 88 -6.40 -12.35 -0.97
CA LEU A 88 -5.09 -12.91 -1.27
C LEU A 88 -5.05 -14.37 -0.81
N ASN A 89 -4.49 -15.23 -1.65
CA ASN A 89 -4.20 -16.60 -1.27
C ASN A 89 -2.71 -16.74 -0.85
N ASN A 90 -2.35 -17.89 -0.30
CA ASN A 90 -0.97 -18.14 0.14
C ASN A 90 0.04 -18.06 -1.01
N SER A 91 -0.32 -18.50 -2.23
CA SER A 91 0.57 -18.39 -3.38
C SER A 91 0.84 -16.94 -3.78
N ASP A 92 -0.14 -16.05 -3.68
CA ASP A 92 0.03 -14.62 -3.95
C ASP A 92 1.01 -14.01 -2.94
N ILE A 93 0.82 -14.32 -1.65
CA ILE A 93 1.69 -13.84 -0.56
C ILE A 93 3.12 -14.34 -0.74
N ILE A 94 3.30 -15.64 -1.00
CA ILE A 94 4.63 -16.24 -1.24
C ILE A 94 5.30 -15.61 -2.47
N ALA A 95 4.54 -15.34 -3.53
CA ALA A 95 5.07 -14.70 -4.72
C ALA A 95 5.56 -13.28 -4.44
N GLU A 96 4.83 -12.48 -3.67
CA GLU A 96 5.29 -11.14 -3.29
C GLU A 96 6.47 -11.18 -2.31
N LEU A 97 6.46 -12.09 -1.34
CA LEU A 97 7.61 -12.28 -0.42
C LEU A 97 8.89 -12.63 -1.17
N LYS A 98 8.83 -13.55 -2.15
CA LYS A 98 10.00 -13.89 -2.98
C LYS A 98 10.55 -12.69 -3.74
N LYS A 99 9.67 -11.88 -4.35
CA LYS A 99 10.12 -10.66 -5.05
C LYS A 99 10.80 -9.68 -4.09
N PHE A 100 10.24 -9.50 -2.90
CA PHE A 100 10.86 -8.69 -1.86
C PHE A 100 12.23 -9.23 -1.46
N GLU A 101 12.34 -10.51 -1.10
CA GLU A 101 13.59 -11.13 -0.64
C GLU A 101 14.68 -11.10 -1.72
N GLU A 102 14.33 -11.40 -2.97
CA GLU A 102 15.29 -11.51 -4.07
C GLU A 102 15.67 -10.16 -4.70
N LYS A 103 14.84 -9.11 -4.53
CA LYS A 103 15.04 -7.82 -5.21
C LYS A 103 14.96 -6.65 -4.26
N ALA A 104 13.77 -6.34 -3.74
CA ALA A 104 13.53 -5.07 -3.06
C ALA A 104 14.33 -4.93 -1.76
N SER A 105 14.50 -6.02 -1.01
CA SER A 105 15.30 -6.04 0.22
C SER A 105 16.74 -5.61 -0.01
N GLU A 106 17.36 -6.14 -1.07
CA GLU A 106 18.75 -5.82 -1.44
C GLU A 106 18.86 -4.44 -2.08
N GLU A 107 17.95 -4.09 -2.99
CA GLU A 107 17.94 -2.80 -3.69
C GLU A 107 17.82 -1.62 -2.71
N TYR A 108 16.90 -1.72 -1.75
CA TYR A 108 16.61 -0.66 -0.80
C TYR A 108 17.31 -0.84 0.55
N LYS A 109 18.13 -1.89 0.70
CA LYS A 109 18.85 -2.25 1.93
C LYS A 109 17.92 -2.28 3.14
N CYS A 110 16.71 -2.83 2.95
CA CYS A 110 15.63 -2.81 3.93
C CYS A 110 15.06 -4.21 4.11
N ARG A 111 15.03 -4.70 5.36
CA ARG A 111 14.52 -6.05 5.69
C ARG A 111 13.07 -6.07 6.16
N GLN A 112 12.42 -4.91 6.23
CA GLN A 112 11.06 -4.78 6.73
C GLN A 112 10.10 -4.68 5.55
N PHE A 113 9.16 -5.61 5.49
CA PHE A 113 8.19 -5.73 4.40
C PHE A 113 6.78 -5.88 4.94
N MET A 114 5.83 -5.22 4.28
CA MET A 114 4.42 -5.27 4.64
C MET A 114 3.58 -5.43 3.38
N ILE A 115 2.62 -6.35 3.43
CA ILE A 115 1.57 -6.43 2.41
C ILE A 115 0.28 -5.86 3.01
N ILE A 116 -0.26 -4.82 2.39
CA ILE A 116 -1.56 -4.27 2.76
C ILE A 116 -2.57 -4.66 1.69
N SER A 117 -3.59 -5.41 2.09
CA SER A 117 -4.70 -5.80 1.24
C SER A 117 -6.01 -5.20 1.74
N LYS A 118 -6.87 -4.79 0.80
CA LYS A 118 -8.25 -4.37 1.13
C LYS A 118 -9.11 -5.55 1.58
N ASN A 119 -8.83 -6.76 1.09
CA ASN A 119 -9.58 -7.97 1.41
C ASN A 119 -8.73 -8.93 2.25
N ASP A 120 -9.33 -9.36 3.35
CA ASP A 120 -8.71 -10.22 4.35
C ASP A 120 -8.44 -11.62 3.77
N THR A 121 -7.29 -12.20 4.11
CA THR A 121 -6.93 -13.58 3.79
C THR A 121 -7.83 -14.50 4.60
N ASN A 122 -8.89 -15.06 4.00
CA ASN A 122 -9.74 -16.10 4.59
C ASN A 122 -9.86 -16.07 6.13
N GLY A 123 -10.41 -14.98 6.67
CA GLY A 123 -10.87 -14.92 8.07
C GLY A 123 -9.79 -15.01 9.15
N LYS A 124 -8.53 -14.69 8.85
CA LYS A 124 -7.51 -14.45 9.87
C LYS A 124 -6.86 -13.11 9.63
N GLY A 125 -7.54 -12.06 10.11
CA GLY A 125 -6.99 -10.72 10.17
C GLY A 125 -5.62 -10.75 10.84
N MET A 126 -4.61 -10.26 10.12
CA MET A 126 -3.35 -9.85 10.72
C MET A 126 -3.42 -8.35 10.98
N VAL A 127 -3.10 -8.01 12.23
CA VAL A 127 -2.97 -6.66 12.79
C VAL A 127 -1.84 -5.91 12.09
#